data_AF-A0A920QDT2-F1
#
_entry.id   AF-A0A920QDT2-F1
#
_cell.length_a   1.000
_cell.length_b   1.000
_cell.length_c   1.000
_cell.angle_alpha   90.00
_cell.angle_beta   90.00
_cell.angle_gamma   90.00
#
_symmetry.space_group_name_H-M   'P 1'
#
loop_
_entity.id
_entity.type
_entity.pdbx_description
1 polymer ?
#
loop_
_entity_poly.entity_id
_entity_poly.type
_entity_poly.pdbx_seq_one_letter_code
_entity_poly.pdbx_strand_id
1 'polypeptide(L)'
;MKKSDKGYLKAYRTLDSEWLKRDAKVKAHLAAKPKPQTTKVQISSEGYKPIKHHADGRGFPHFYKDVHLLRRGDTRQKQEKMMQGFLRVFMRGTKDEKKWQQPKPEWARTSFRRKAFANWLTDTDHGAGQLLARVIVNRLWKHPLGRGM
;
A
#
# COMPACT_ATOMS: atom_id res chain seq x y z
N MET A 1 -17.57 32.38 -14.09
CA MET A 1 -16.56 33.23 -14.76
C MET A 1 -15.14 32.75 -14.40
N LYS A 2 -14.64 31.63 -14.96
CA LYS A 2 -13.29 31.06 -14.62
C LYS A 2 -12.57 30.31 -15.77
N LYS A 3 -13.14 30.23 -16.97
CA LYS A 3 -12.52 29.54 -18.13
C LYS A 3 -11.67 30.49 -19.00
N SER A 4 -11.98 31.78 -19.02
CA SER A 4 -11.33 32.78 -19.86
C SER A 4 -9.87 33.07 -19.43
N ASP A 5 -9.63 33.23 -18.13
CA ASP A 5 -8.30 33.56 -17.57
C ASP A 5 -7.20 32.55 -17.90
N LYS A 6 -7.53 31.26 -18.00
CA LYS A 6 -6.55 30.23 -18.35
C LYS A 6 -6.02 30.36 -19.78
N GLY A 7 -6.83 30.90 -20.70
CA GLY A 7 -6.42 31.16 -22.08
C GLY A 7 -5.43 32.33 -22.15
N TYR A 8 -5.75 33.43 -21.47
CA TYR A 8 -4.88 34.61 -21.40
C TYR A 8 -3.55 34.31 -20.72
N LEU A 9 -3.56 33.55 -19.61
CA LEU A 9 -2.32 33.11 -18.95
C LEU A 9 -1.44 32.26 -19.88
N LYS A 10 -2.02 31.47 -20.79
CA LYS A 10 -1.26 30.66 -21.75
C LYS A 10 -0.64 31.52 -22.86
N ALA A 11 -1.35 32.55 -23.32
CA ALA A 11 -0.84 33.52 -24.28
C ALA A 11 0.22 34.46 -23.67
N TYR A 12 0.08 34.83 -22.40
CA TYR A 12 1.05 35.68 -21.70
C TYR A 12 2.40 34.98 -21.53
N ARG A 13 2.40 33.66 -21.30
CA ARG A 13 3.61 32.84 -21.20
C ARG A 13 4.49 32.92 -22.46
N THR A 14 3.90 33.11 -23.65
CA THR A 14 4.70 33.25 -24.89
C THR A 14 5.31 34.63 -25.06
N LEU A 15 4.84 35.63 -24.32
CA LEU A 15 5.32 37.02 -24.36
C LEU A 15 6.33 37.32 -23.24
N ASP A 16 6.19 36.65 -22.10
CA ASP A 16 7.04 36.84 -20.94
C ASP A 16 8.43 36.20 -21.13
N SER A 17 9.44 37.06 -21.29
CA SER A 17 10.85 36.67 -21.45
C SER A 17 11.41 35.87 -20.26
N GLU A 18 10.93 36.15 -19.04
CA GLU A 18 11.35 35.47 -17.81
C GLU A 18 10.70 34.08 -17.70
N TRP A 19 9.49 33.92 -18.24
CA TRP A 19 8.84 32.63 -18.37
C TRP A 19 9.56 31.75 -19.40
N LEU A 20 9.88 32.27 -20.59
CA LEU A 20 10.58 31.53 -21.64
C LEU A 20 11.94 31.00 -21.17
N LYS A 21 12.71 31.80 -20.43
CA LYS A 21 13.99 31.36 -19.84
C LYS A 21 13.81 30.20 -18.85
N ARG A 22 12.80 30.25 -17.98
CA ARG A 22 12.53 29.18 -17.00
C ARG A 22 11.98 27.93 -17.66
N ASP A 23 11.08 28.08 -18.62
CA ASP A 23 10.54 26.97 -19.41
C ASP A 23 11.63 26.26 -20.21
N ALA A 24 12.57 27.01 -20.79
CA ALA A 24 13.76 26.45 -21.44
C ALA A 24 14.62 25.61 -20.47
N LYS A 25 14.84 26.09 -19.24
CA LYS A 25 15.56 25.32 -18.21
C LYS A 25 14.82 24.04 -17.80
N VAL A 26 13.50 24.11 -17.62
CA VAL A 26 12.66 22.94 -17.30
C VAL A 26 12.69 21.93 -18.44
N LYS A 27 12.54 22.39 -19.69
CA LYS A 27 12.63 21.54 -20.88
C LYS A 27 14.00 20.90 -21.02
N ALA A 28 15.08 21.66 -20.82
CA ALA A 28 16.44 21.15 -20.83
C ALA A 28 16.66 20.08 -19.74
N HIS A 29 16.17 20.31 -18.52
CA HIS A 29 16.23 19.33 -17.43
C HIS A 29 15.41 18.05 -17.72
N LEU A 30 14.20 18.20 -18.29
CA LEU A 30 13.37 17.07 -18.71
C LEU A 30 14.02 16.26 -19.84
N ALA A 31 14.70 16.93 -20.78
CA ALA A 31 15.45 16.28 -21.85
C ALA A 31 16.72 15.58 -21.33
N ALA A 32 17.39 16.18 -20.34
CA ALA A 32 18.57 15.62 -19.66
C ALA A 32 18.22 14.61 -18.55
N LYS A 33 16.97 14.11 -18.51
CA LYS A 33 16.54 13.16 -17.49
C LYS A 33 17.45 11.93 -17.51
N PRO A 34 18.15 11.61 -16.40
CA PRO A 34 19.04 10.47 -16.37
C PRO A 34 18.24 9.21 -16.64
N LYS A 35 18.71 8.39 -17.59
CA LYS A 35 18.13 7.07 -17.82
C LYS A 35 18.47 6.22 -16.58
N PRO A 36 17.47 5.73 -15.83
CA PRO A 36 17.76 4.92 -14.65
C PRO A 36 18.49 3.66 -15.10
N GLN A 37 19.63 3.36 -14.46
CA GLN A 37 20.27 2.05 -14.63
C GLN A 37 19.34 1.00 -14.03
N THR A 38 18.72 0.21 -14.89
CA THR A 38 17.78 -0.82 -14.46
C THR A 38 18.56 -2.05 -14.01
N THR A 39 18.38 -2.43 -12.76
CA THR A 39 18.90 -3.71 -12.24
C THR A 39 17.75 -4.70 -12.17
N LYS A 40 17.98 -5.92 -12.64
CA LYS A 40 17.01 -7.00 -12.45
C LYS A 40 17.02 -7.38 -10.96
N VAL A 41 15.87 -7.17 -10.31
CA VAL A 41 15.65 -7.56 -8.92
C VAL A 41 14.56 -8.61 -8.83
N GLN A 42 14.73 -9.56 -7.91
CA GLN A 42 13.70 -10.54 -7.62
C GLN A 42 12.60 -9.89 -6.76
N ILE A 43 11.34 -10.03 -7.16
CA ILE A 43 10.19 -9.44 -6.44
C ILE A 43 9.22 -10.54 -6.01
N SER A 44 9.10 -10.72 -4.69
CA SER A 44 8.14 -11.63 -4.07
C SER A 44 6.91 -10.84 -3.61
N SER A 45 5.98 -10.54 -4.51
CA SER A 45 4.73 -9.86 -4.15
C SER A 45 3.52 -10.39 -4.91
N GLU A 46 2.35 -10.24 -4.28
CA GLU A 46 1.05 -10.61 -4.83
C GLU A 46 0.83 -10.07 -6.25
N GLY A 47 0.45 -10.96 -7.17
CA GLY A 47 0.18 -10.65 -8.57
C GLY A 47 1.42 -10.63 -9.48
N TYR A 48 2.63 -10.87 -8.96
CA TYR A 48 3.75 -11.28 -9.81
C TYR A 48 3.74 -12.79 -10.03
N LYS A 49 4.48 -13.24 -11.05
CA LYS A 49 4.72 -14.67 -11.30
C LYS A 49 5.34 -15.30 -10.03
N PRO A 50 4.75 -16.37 -9.48
CA PRO A 50 5.31 -17.07 -8.33
C PRO A 50 6.73 -17.56 -8.60
N ILE A 51 7.58 -17.47 -7.59
CA ILE A 51 8.93 -18.02 -7.64
C ILE A 51 8.82 -19.53 -7.58
N LYS A 52 9.45 -20.21 -8.53
CA LYS A 52 9.48 -21.66 -8.56
C LYS A 52 10.32 -22.19 -7.39
N HIS A 53 9.87 -23.27 -6.77
CA HIS A 53 10.60 -23.97 -5.72
C HIS A 53 10.45 -25.49 -5.86
N HIS A 54 11.47 -26.24 -5.43
CA HIS A 54 11.51 -27.70 -5.62
C HIS A 54 10.44 -28.49 -4.84
N ALA A 55 9.76 -27.88 -3.87
CA ALA A 55 8.68 -28.54 -3.14
C ALA A 55 7.39 -28.77 -3.97
N ASP A 56 7.28 -28.21 -5.18
CA ASP A 56 6.10 -28.39 -6.04
C ASP A 56 5.90 -29.84 -6.48
N GLY A 57 6.99 -30.55 -6.79
CA GLY A 57 6.95 -31.99 -7.07
C GLY A 57 6.51 -32.86 -5.89
N ARG A 58 6.42 -32.29 -4.67
CA ARG A 58 5.91 -32.96 -3.46
C ARG A 58 4.46 -32.58 -3.11
N GLY A 59 3.76 -31.88 -4.02
CA GLY A 59 2.36 -31.47 -3.84
C GLY A 59 2.16 -30.10 -3.19
N PHE A 60 3.22 -29.29 -3.06
CA PHE A 60 3.14 -27.93 -2.51
C PHE A 60 3.22 -26.89 -3.63
N PRO A 61 2.11 -26.28 -4.07
CA PRO A 61 2.14 -25.29 -5.14
C PRO A 61 3.03 -24.09 -4.79
N HIS A 62 3.67 -23.51 -5.81
CA HIS A 62 4.50 -22.29 -5.69
C HIS A 62 3.78 -21.09 -5.07
N PHE A 63 2.44 -21.06 -5.13
CA PHE A 63 1.63 -20.01 -4.55
C PHE A 63 0.22 -20.52 -4.23
N TYR A 64 -0.23 -20.28 -3.00
CA TYR A 64 -1.60 -20.55 -2.58
C TYR A 64 -2.45 -19.29 -2.78
N LYS A 65 -3.46 -19.39 -3.64
CA LYS A 65 -4.41 -18.28 -3.89
C LYS A 65 -5.33 -18.01 -2.69
N ASP A 66 -5.67 -19.07 -1.97
CA ASP A 66 -6.67 -19.07 -0.92
C ASP A 66 -6.10 -19.63 0.39
N VAL A 67 -6.49 -18.99 1.49
CA VAL A 67 -6.15 -19.40 2.85
C VAL A 67 -7.36 -20.09 3.44
N HIS A 68 -7.15 -21.23 4.10
CA HIS A 68 -8.22 -22.03 4.71
C HIS A 68 -7.96 -22.16 6.21
N LEU A 69 -9.04 -22.31 6.97
CA LEU A 69 -8.96 -22.77 8.35
C LEU A 69 -8.51 -24.23 8.35
N LEU A 70 -7.51 -24.56 9.16
CA LEU A 70 -6.96 -25.91 9.23
C LEU A 70 -7.40 -26.58 10.53
N ARG A 71 -8.00 -27.77 10.42
CA ARG A 71 -8.37 -28.53 11.61
C ARG A 71 -7.11 -29.00 12.32
N ARG A 72 -6.91 -28.54 13.56
CA ARG A 72 -5.71 -28.84 14.38
C ARG A 72 -4.39 -28.50 13.68
N GLY A 73 -4.40 -27.54 12.74
CA GLY A 73 -3.20 -27.14 11.98
C GLY A 73 -2.77 -28.09 10.86
N ASP A 74 -3.53 -29.14 10.55
CA ASP A 74 -3.19 -30.08 9.47
C ASP A 74 -3.53 -29.48 8.09
N THR A 75 -2.51 -29.32 7.25
CA THR A 75 -2.62 -28.79 5.88
C THR A 75 -3.47 -29.64 4.93
N ARG A 76 -3.70 -30.92 5.25
CA ARG A 76 -4.58 -31.82 4.48
C ARG A 76 -6.05 -31.68 4.89
N GLN A 77 -6.32 -31.18 6.09
CA GLN A 77 -7.67 -31.00 6.63
C GLN A 77 -8.11 -29.54 6.54
N LYS A 78 -8.28 -29.08 5.30
CA LYS A 78 -8.81 -27.74 5.01
C LYS A 78 -10.30 -27.69 5.30
N GLN A 79 -10.71 -26.71 6.09
CA GLN A 79 -12.10 -26.38 6.36
C GLN A 79 -12.50 -25.17 5.50
N GLU A 80 -13.23 -24.22 6.07
CA GLU A 80 -13.69 -23.02 5.38
C GLU A 80 -12.54 -22.14 4.88
N LYS A 81 -12.81 -21.45 3.76
CA LYS A 81 -11.92 -20.44 3.21
C LYS A 81 -11.97 -19.21 4.11
N MET A 82 -10.80 -18.77 4.58
CA MET A 82 -10.69 -17.61 5.43
C MET A 82 -10.89 -16.33 4.63
N MET A 83 -11.81 -15.51 5.13
CA MET A 83 -12.01 -14.14 4.68
C MET A 83 -11.14 -13.18 5.50
N GLN A 84 -10.91 -11.99 4.95
CA GLN A 84 -10.26 -10.94 5.72
C GLN A 84 -11.17 -10.56 6.90
N GLY A 85 -10.59 -10.45 8.09
CA GLY A 85 -11.26 -9.94 9.28
C GLY A 85 -10.28 -9.15 10.17
N PHE A 86 -10.81 -8.53 11.22
CA PHE A 86 -10.03 -7.70 12.15
C PHE A 86 -10.24 -8.12 13.61
N LEU A 87 -9.31 -7.73 14.48
CA LEU A 87 -9.42 -8.03 15.91
C LEU A 87 -10.55 -7.21 16.54
N ARG A 88 -11.62 -7.90 16.96
CA ARG A 88 -12.82 -7.30 17.55
C ARG A 88 -12.54 -6.39 18.76
N VAL A 89 -11.54 -6.73 19.58
CA VAL A 89 -11.15 -5.91 20.75
C VAL A 89 -10.70 -4.49 20.39
N PHE A 90 -10.23 -4.27 19.16
CA PHE A 90 -9.83 -2.95 18.67
C PHE A 90 -10.87 -2.33 17.72
N MET A 91 -11.99 -3.00 17.48
CA MET A 91 -13.09 -2.43 16.71
C MET A 91 -14.02 -1.68 17.66
N ARG A 92 -14.06 -0.36 17.53
CA ARG A 92 -14.89 0.51 18.38
C ARG A 92 -16.13 0.98 17.65
N GLY A 93 -17.25 0.99 18.37
CA GLY A 93 -18.58 1.27 17.82
C GLY A 93 -19.17 0.04 17.10
N THR A 94 -20.44 0.16 16.68
CA THR A 94 -21.20 -0.89 15.98
C THR A 94 -20.78 -1.07 14.50
N LYS A 95 -19.58 -0.64 14.11
CA LYS A 95 -19.18 -0.62 12.70
C LYS A 95 -18.64 -1.97 12.22
N ASP A 96 -19.17 -2.40 11.08
CA ASP A 96 -18.72 -3.58 10.36
C ASP A 96 -17.32 -3.42 9.76
N GLU A 97 -16.62 -4.55 9.63
CA GLU A 97 -15.30 -4.68 8.99
C GLU A 97 -15.23 -4.09 7.57
N LYS A 98 -16.40 -4.00 6.91
CA LYS A 98 -16.60 -3.40 5.59
C LYS A 98 -16.07 -1.97 5.48
N LYS A 99 -15.95 -1.23 6.58
CA LYS A 99 -15.37 0.13 6.59
C LYS A 99 -13.97 0.17 5.98
N TRP A 100 -13.13 -0.80 6.31
CA TRP A 100 -11.73 -0.83 5.86
C TRP A 100 -11.52 -1.75 4.66
N GLN A 101 -12.38 -2.75 4.48
CA GLN A 101 -12.34 -3.65 3.33
C GLN A 101 -12.75 -2.89 2.07
N GLN A 102 -11.83 -2.81 1.10
CA GLN A 102 -12.10 -2.20 -0.20
C GLN A 102 -12.15 -3.31 -1.26
N PRO A 103 -13.16 -3.32 -2.15
CA PRO A 103 -13.13 -4.22 -3.29
C PRO A 103 -11.89 -3.91 -4.12
N LYS A 104 -11.29 -4.96 -4.68
CA LYS A 104 -10.16 -4.85 -5.59
C LYS A 104 -10.59 -4.03 -6.81
N PRO A 105 -9.98 -2.86 -7.09
CA PRO A 105 -10.24 -2.14 -8.34
C PRO A 105 -9.74 -2.94 -9.54
N GLU A 106 -10.38 -2.77 -10.69
CA GLU A 106 -10.09 -3.56 -11.91
C GLU A 106 -8.66 -3.39 -12.41
N TRP A 107 -8.14 -2.15 -12.38
CA TRP A 107 -6.76 -1.83 -12.75
C TRP A 107 -5.72 -2.39 -11.77
N ALA A 108 -6.16 -2.76 -10.57
CA ALA A 108 -5.24 -3.01 -9.48
C ALA A 108 -4.82 -4.46 -9.46
N ARG A 109 -3.52 -4.69 -9.23
CA ARG A 109 -2.98 -6.04 -9.28
C ARG A 109 -3.20 -6.82 -7.98
N THR A 110 -3.06 -6.14 -6.85
CA THR A 110 -3.18 -6.71 -5.50
C THR A 110 -4.64 -6.84 -5.05
N SER A 111 -4.93 -7.67 -4.06
CA SER A 111 -6.26 -7.86 -3.46
C SER A 111 -6.72 -6.74 -2.53
N PHE A 112 -5.88 -5.74 -2.24
CA PHE A 112 -6.16 -4.63 -1.32
C PHE A 112 -6.29 -5.04 0.15
N ARG A 113 -6.14 -6.34 0.48
CA ARG A 113 -6.19 -6.82 1.87
C ARG A 113 -5.16 -6.14 2.78
N ARG A 114 -3.92 -5.98 2.32
CA ARG A 114 -2.87 -5.25 3.08
C ARG A 114 -3.19 -3.76 3.26
N LYS A 115 -3.83 -3.13 2.27
CA LYS A 115 -4.28 -1.74 2.36
C LYS A 115 -5.41 -1.60 3.38
N ALA A 116 -6.39 -2.51 3.33
CA ALA A 116 -7.47 -2.57 4.31
C ALA A 116 -6.92 -2.76 5.74
N PHE A 117 -5.93 -3.63 5.91
CA PHE A 117 -5.23 -3.79 7.19
C PHE A 117 -4.52 -2.51 7.64
N ALA A 118 -3.78 -1.84 6.74
CA ALA A 118 -3.13 -0.57 7.06
C ALA A 118 -4.15 0.49 7.50
N ASN A 119 -5.26 0.64 6.77
CA ASN A 119 -6.33 1.58 7.11
C ASN A 119 -6.93 1.30 8.49
N TRP A 120 -7.19 0.03 8.82
CA TRP A 120 -7.67 -0.37 10.15
C TRP A 120 -6.62 -0.10 11.24
N LEU A 121 -5.36 -0.39 10.96
CA LEU A 121 -4.25 -0.23 11.89
C LEU A 121 -4.01 1.25 12.22
N THR A 122 -4.25 2.16 11.28
CA THR A 122 -4.05 3.61 11.44
C THR A 122 -5.32 4.38 11.84
N ASP A 123 -6.49 3.72 11.92
CA ASP A 123 -7.75 4.37 12.29
C ASP A 123 -7.82 4.60 13.81
N THR A 124 -7.76 5.85 14.24
CA THR A 124 -7.76 6.27 15.66
C THR A 124 -9.14 6.28 16.30
N ASP A 125 -10.19 6.27 15.49
CA ASP A 125 -11.56 6.47 15.94
C ASP A 125 -12.26 5.12 16.13
N HIS A 126 -12.10 4.22 15.16
CA HIS A 126 -12.83 2.96 15.10
C HIS A 126 -11.93 1.73 15.01
N GLY A 127 -10.61 1.90 14.82
CA GLY A 127 -9.65 0.81 14.63
C GLY A 127 -8.54 0.78 15.67
N ALA A 128 -7.42 0.15 15.30
CA ALA A 128 -6.29 -0.10 16.19
C ALA A 128 -5.32 1.10 16.33
N GLY A 129 -5.65 2.26 15.75
CA GLY A 129 -4.77 3.43 15.70
C GLY A 129 -4.30 3.93 17.06
N GLN A 130 -5.14 3.82 18.09
CA GLN A 130 -4.75 4.21 19.45
C GLN A 130 -3.65 3.30 20.03
N LEU A 131 -3.76 1.99 19.82
CA LEU A 131 -2.72 1.06 20.26
C LEU A 131 -1.44 1.26 19.44
N LEU A 132 -1.57 1.45 18.13
CA LEU A 132 -0.43 1.75 17.27
C LEU A 132 0.33 2.99 17.76
N ALA A 133 -0.39 4.08 18.05
CA ALA A 133 0.21 5.31 18.58
C ALA A 133 0.98 5.05 19.88
N ARG A 134 0.38 4.30 20.81
CA ARG A 134 1.03 3.94 22.08
C ARG A 134 2.30 3.11 21.88
N VAL A 135 2.28 2.12 20.99
CA VAL A 135 3.46 1.30 20.66
C VAL A 135 4.57 2.13 20.03
N ILE A 136 4.23 3.06 19.14
CA ILE A 136 5.21 3.97 18.52
C ILE A 136 5.84 4.89 19.57
N VAL A 137 5.03 5.51 20.44
CA VAL A 137 5.54 6.35 21.53
C VAL A 137 6.47 5.56 22.45
N ASN A 138 6.08 4.34 22.85
CA ASN A 138 6.93 3.47 23.67
C ASN A 138 8.26 3.14 22.99
N ARG A 139 8.25 2.90 21.67
CA ARG A 139 9.47 2.61 20.92
C ARG A 139 10.36 3.85 20.75
N LEU A 140 9.77 5.02 20.55
CA LEU A 140 10.50 6.29 20.49
C LEU A 140 11.13 6.62 21.84
N TRP A 141 10.41 6.49 22.95
CA TRP A 141 10.94 6.76 24.30
C TRP A 141 12.01 5.79 24.76
N LYS A 142 12.03 4.56 24.23
CA LYS A 142 13.11 3.59 24.52
C LYS A 142 14.50 4.13 24.16
N HIS A 143 14.64 4.97 23.14
CA HIS A 143 15.94 5.49 22.71
C HIS A 143 16.47 6.64 23.60
N PRO A 144 15.67 7.64 24.00
CA PRO A 144 16.13 8.71 24.88
C PRO A 144 16.13 8.39 26.39
N LEU A 145 15.22 7.54 26.89
CA LEU A 145 14.97 7.40 28.34
C LEU A 145 15.38 6.03 28.93
N GLY A 146 15.92 5.11 28.12
CA GLY A 146 16.50 3.84 28.60
C GLY A 146 15.52 2.81 29.20
N ARG A 147 14.26 3.18 29.45
CA ARG A 147 13.17 2.26 29.86
C ARG A 147 11.93 2.53 29.02
N GLY A 148 11.37 1.47 28.42
CA GLY A 148 10.02 1.53 27.85
C GLY A 148 9.01 1.49 28.99
N MET A 149 8.02 2.39 28.96
CA MET A 149 6.90 2.40 29.91
C MET A 149 5.79 1.45 29.47
#